data_AF-A0A9W4S453-F1
#
_entry.id   AF-A0A9W4S453-F1
#
_cell.length_a   1.000
_cell.length_b   1.000
_cell.length_c   1.000
_cell.angle_alpha   90.00
_cell.angle_beta   90.00
_cell.angle_gamma   90.00
#
_symmetry.space_group_name_H-M   'P 1'
#
loop_
_entity.id
_entity.type
_entity.pdbx_description
1 polymer ?
#
loop_
_entity_poly.entity_id
_entity_poly.type
_entity_poly.pdbx_seq_one_letter_code
_entity_poly.pdbx_strand_id
1 'polypeptide(L)'
;PDLVPYATERSPYQISPSEIGELAEYVRKSYISIAALHRFVSGEPAGVARVSPGSLQSAAPSPDGSDISELMAAGDFKSVHFASQVAAIRALSEELGKHQSDQTAGAGPEILLGIMLMLSSQVLFPDSFFTIILLTYDQIQYSAYAPWQAHIHGAWSLIAAQGGVEVLAKASPDLCRVLQQVAVVDIFGMSTNGLTEASAKTVLSRYASYAMIFDESMIDIANPWTLMPNGLARTINQINMLRAENLLLPSIESRTQGLLTVLEFLDAASPDAWAAEVATNATVWLAPGRLSEDVETRTAWIALMTAFLNATVLYAINSLEGLGETSRRAVASSQDLMSSLVRRESAAYEALISSIRILFDQRAQRREPQDRSDPPAISAGLLHKFVIWPMVVGGIQAALVRRDDKAAGYLCSGMQSIGEELGTVSMIDGARLVEKLSQAHRNGHEPTSWDGLFDGAPLFLM
;
A
#
# COMPACT_ATOMS: atom_id res chain seq x y z
N PRO A 1 8.87 -7.63 22.05
CA PRO A 1 8.79 -6.21 21.61
C PRO A 1 7.53 -6.03 20.76
N ASP A 2 6.74 -5.00 21.01
CA ASP A 2 5.60 -4.69 20.13
C ASP A 2 6.11 -4.35 18.74
N LEU A 3 5.66 -5.15 17.77
CA LEU A 3 6.01 -4.98 16.36
C LEU A 3 4.82 -4.44 15.55
N VAL A 4 4.01 -3.62 16.22
CA VAL A 4 2.83 -2.96 15.68
C VAL A 4 2.71 -1.58 16.36
N PRO A 5 2.50 -0.48 15.61
CA PRO A 5 2.59 0.89 16.13
C PRO A 5 1.34 1.33 16.93
N TYR A 6 1.09 0.66 18.06
CA TYR A 6 0.05 0.99 19.04
C TYR A 6 0.65 1.37 20.39
N ALA A 7 0.56 2.65 20.75
CA ALA A 7 0.67 3.10 22.14
C ALA A 7 -0.65 2.82 22.88
N THR A 8 -0.92 1.53 23.11
CA THR A 8 -1.95 1.04 24.04
C THR A 8 -1.28 -0.03 24.90
N GLU A 9 -1.55 -0.09 26.21
CA GLU A 9 -0.78 -0.90 27.16
C GLU A 9 -0.66 -2.39 26.79
N ARG A 10 -1.57 -2.92 25.96
CA ARG A 10 -1.33 -4.12 25.13
C ARG A 10 -1.95 -3.97 23.74
N SER A 11 -1.13 -4.06 22.70
CA SER A 11 -1.62 -4.28 21.34
C SER A 11 -2.30 -5.65 21.25
N PRO A 12 -3.53 -5.77 20.71
CA PRO A 12 -4.18 -7.07 20.49
C PRO A 12 -3.50 -7.88 19.37
N TYR A 13 -2.50 -7.29 18.71
CA TYR A 13 -1.67 -7.87 17.64
C TYR A 13 -0.24 -8.16 18.11
N GLN A 14 0.02 -8.11 19.43
CA GLN A 14 1.32 -8.42 20.01
C GLN A 14 1.56 -9.94 19.97
N ILE A 15 2.35 -10.40 19.00
CA ILE A 15 2.83 -11.79 19.00
C ILE A 15 3.66 -12.00 20.27
N SER A 16 3.31 -13.02 21.06
CA SER A 16 4.12 -13.42 22.18
C SER A 16 5.49 -13.91 21.68
N PRO A 17 6.60 -13.56 22.34
CA PRO A 17 7.92 -14.12 22.01
C PRO A 17 7.98 -15.66 22.00
N SER A 18 7.04 -16.34 22.66
CA SER A 18 6.88 -17.80 22.58
C SER A 18 6.36 -18.27 21.21
N GLU A 19 5.36 -17.60 20.64
CA GLU A 19 4.68 -17.98 19.39
C GLU A 19 5.61 -17.82 18.18
N ILE A 20 6.51 -16.82 18.20
CA ILE A 20 7.55 -16.61 17.19
C ILE A 20 8.46 -17.85 17.04
N GLY A 21 8.68 -18.59 18.13
CA GLY A 21 9.47 -19.81 18.15
C GLY A 21 8.82 -21.00 17.44
N GLU A 22 7.50 -20.97 17.26
CA GLU A 22 6.69 -22.02 16.63
C GLU A 22 6.46 -21.76 15.13
N LEU A 23 6.70 -20.53 14.67
CA LEU A 23 6.59 -20.16 13.24
C LEU A 23 7.63 -20.89 12.38
N ALA A 24 7.24 -21.27 11.17
CA ALA A 24 8.15 -21.81 10.17
C ALA A 24 9.34 -20.88 9.90
N GLU A 25 10.50 -21.45 9.56
CA GLU A 25 11.78 -20.73 9.64
C GLU A 25 11.80 -19.47 8.77
N TYR A 26 11.32 -19.55 7.53
CA TYR A 26 11.26 -18.38 6.64
C TYR A 26 10.39 -17.26 7.24
N VAL A 27 9.20 -17.56 7.78
CA VAL A 27 8.31 -16.57 8.43
C VAL A 27 9.03 -15.87 9.57
N ARG A 28 9.71 -16.65 10.42
CA ARG A 28 10.45 -16.15 11.58
C ARG A 28 11.58 -15.21 11.16
N LYS A 29 12.30 -15.55 10.10
CA LYS A 29 13.37 -14.72 9.53
C LYS A 29 12.80 -13.45 8.88
N SER A 30 11.66 -13.53 8.17
CA SER A 30 10.94 -12.36 7.65
C SER A 30 10.53 -11.41 8.77
N TYR A 31 10.00 -11.95 9.88
CA TYR A 31 9.57 -11.16 11.03
C TYR A 31 10.74 -10.40 11.68
N ILE A 32 11.90 -11.03 11.82
CA ILE A 32 13.14 -10.37 12.30
C ILE A 32 13.60 -9.28 11.32
N SER A 33 13.44 -9.49 10.00
CA SER A 33 13.79 -8.51 8.96
C SER A 33 13.04 -7.19 9.15
N ILE A 34 11.71 -7.26 9.27
CA ILE A 34 10.81 -6.11 9.43
C ILE A 34 11.03 -5.43 10.78
N ALA A 35 11.25 -6.23 11.84
CA ALA A 35 11.54 -5.72 13.17
C ALA A 35 12.81 -4.87 13.22
N ALA A 36 13.84 -5.30 12.48
CA ALA A 36 15.07 -4.55 12.35
C ALA A 36 14.88 -3.30 11.48
N LEU A 37 14.16 -3.42 10.36
CA LEU A 37 13.84 -2.27 9.50
C LEU A 37 13.08 -1.17 10.24
N HIS A 38 12.01 -1.52 10.95
CA HIS A 38 11.21 -0.57 11.73
C HIS A 38 12.08 0.20 12.73
N ARG A 39 12.98 -0.49 13.44
CA ARG A 39 13.93 0.15 14.39
C ARG A 39 14.95 1.05 13.69
N PHE A 40 15.47 0.61 12.55
CA PHE A 40 16.40 1.41 11.74
C PHE A 40 15.77 2.72 11.26
N VAL A 41 14.51 2.70 10.80
CA VAL A 41 13.82 3.90 10.29
C VAL A 41 13.28 4.79 11.41
N SER A 42 12.73 4.21 12.49
CA SER A 42 12.14 4.97 13.61
C SER A 42 13.19 5.64 14.50
N GLY A 43 14.47 5.28 14.37
CA GLY A 43 15.57 5.89 15.13
C GLY A 43 15.58 5.56 16.63
N GLU A 44 14.86 4.51 17.06
CA GLU A 44 14.84 4.12 18.48
C GLU A 44 16.24 3.73 18.97
N PRO A 45 16.76 4.35 20.06
CA PRO A 45 18.06 3.99 20.61
C PRO A 45 18.03 2.58 21.22
N ALA A 46 19.16 1.87 21.15
CA ALA A 46 19.34 0.48 21.61
C ALA A 46 19.17 0.23 23.13
N GLY A 47 18.58 1.17 23.88
CA GLY A 47 18.45 1.14 25.33
C GLY A 47 17.20 0.43 25.88
N VAL A 48 16.17 0.16 25.06
CA VAL A 48 14.91 -0.43 25.54
C VAL A 48 14.83 -1.94 25.26
N ALA A 49 14.87 -2.71 26.35
CA ALA A 49 14.73 -4.17 26.45
C ALA A 49 15.82 -5.02 25.78
N ARG A 50 16.81 -5.44 26.58
CA ARG A 50 17.56 -6.68 26.34
C ARG A 50 16.57 -7.85 26.26
N VAL A 51 16.52 -8.53 25.12
CA VAL A 51 16.07 -9.92 25.09
C VAL A 51 17.17 -10.75 25.75
N SER A 52 16.94 -11.20 26.98
CA SER A 52 17.89 -12.07 27.68
C SER A 52 18.08 -13.38 26.88
N PRO A 53 19.31 -13.83 26.57
CA PRO A 53 19.57 -15.06 25.80
C PRO A 53 19.12 -16.38 26.45
N GLY A 54 18.34 -16.34 27.52
CA GLY A 54 18.10 -17.45 28.44
C GLY A 54 16.98 -18.43 28.06
N SER A 55 16.14 -18.13 27.06
CA SER A 55 14.97 -18.97 26.72
C SER A 55 15.06 -19.72 25.39
N LEU A 56 16.22 -19.73 24.73
CA LEU A 56 16.44 -20.44 23.45
C LEU A 56 17.20 -21.78 23.59
N GLN A 57 17.35 -22.31 24.81
CA GLN A 57 18.08 -23.55 25.08
C GLN A 57 17.25 -24.83 24.83
N SER A 58 16.76 -25.04 23.60
CA SER A 58 16.30 -26.39 23.18
C SER A 58 16.35 -26.68 21.66
N ALA A 59 17.14 -25.92 20.88
CA ALA A 59 17.42 -26.24 19.49
C ALA A 59 18.93 -26.24 19.24
N ALA A 60 19.43 -27.22 18.49
CA ALA A 60 20.85 -27.29 18.12
C ALA A 60 21.22 -26.08 17.24
N PRO A 61 22.41 -25.48 17.41
CA PRO A 61 22.80 -24.30 16.64
C PRO A 61 23.00 -24.66 15.16
N SER A 62 22.16 -24.07 14.30
CA SER A 62 22.43 -23.97 12.86
C SER A 62 23.61 -23.01 12.64
N PRO A 63 24.56 -23.33 11.73
CA PRO A 63 25.74 -22.48 11.49
C PRO A 63 25.41 -21.09 10.90
N ASP A 64 24.21 -20.88 10.34
CA ASP A 64 23.76 -19.57 9.82
C ASP A 64 23.14 -18.65 10.90
N GLY A 65 23.14 -19.06 12.18
CA GLY A 65 22.45 -18.36 13.28
C GLY A 65 23.27 -17.34 14.09
N SER A 66 24.61 -17.44 14.05
CA SER A 66 25.51 -16.56 14.81
C SER A 66 25.40 -15.11 14.38
N ASP A 67 25.50 -14.86 13.08
CA ASP A 67 25.80 -13.55 12.52
C ASP A 67 24.64 -12.57 12.73
N ILE A 68 23.40 -13.01 12.56
CA ILE A 68 22.20 -12.20 12.84
C ILE A 68 22.14 -11.80 14.33
N SER A 69 22.51 -12.72 15.22
CA SER A 69 22.51 -12.48 16.67
C SER A 69 23.59 -11.47 17.09
N GLU A 70 24.76 -11.54 16.46
CA GLU A 70 25.86 -10.59 16.65
C GLU A 70 25.52 -9.19 16.10
N LEU A 71 24.94 -9.10 14.90
CA LEU A 71 24.47 -7.84 14.32
C LEU A 71 23.37 -7.18 15.18
N MET A 72 22.45 -7.97 15.74
CA MET A 72 21.44 -7.48 16.70
C MET A 72 22.10 -6.96 17.99
N ALA A 73 23.14 -7.62 18.50
CA ALA A 73 23.87 -7.18 19.68
C ALA A 73 24.71 -5.91 19.43
N ALA A 74 25.20 -5.72 18.20
CA ALA A 74 25.89 -4.51 17.76
C ALA A 74 24.94 -3.33 17.48
N GLY A 75 23.64 -3.56 17.38
CA GLY A 75 22.64 -2.54 17.03
C GLY A 75 22.61 -2.16 15.55
N ASP A 76 23.28 -2.93 14.67
CA ASP A 76 23.26 -2.69 13.22
C ASP A 76 21.99 -3.28 12.60
N PHE A 77 20.86 -2.66 12.92
CA PHE A 77 19.54 -3.11 12.46
C PHE A 77 19.40 -3.09 10.93
N LYS A 78 20.19 -2.29 10.22
CA LYS A 78 20.21 -2.31 8.75
C LYS A 78 20.78 -3.63 8.23
N SER A 79 21.91 -4.08 8.79
CA SER A 79 22.50 -5.38 8.41
C SER A 79 21.65 -6.56 8.90
N VAL A 80 21.03 -6.46 10.08
CA VAL A 80 20.06 -7.47 10.57
C VAL A 80 18.91 -7.67 9.59
N HIS A 81 18.33 -6.59 9.06
CA HIS A 81 17.26 -6.65 8.04
C HIS A 81 17.70 -7.48 6.83
N PHE A 82 18.77 -7.08 6.14
CA PHE A 82 19.22 -7.78 4.93
C PHE A 82 19.64 -9.24 5.19
N ALA A 83 20.36 -9.51 6.28
CA ALA A 83 20.76 -10.89 6.62
C ALA A 83 19.53 -11.78 6.90
N SER A 84 18.52 -11.23 7.59
CA SER A 84 17.28 -11.96 7.89
C SER A 84 16.41 -12.17 6.65
N GLN A 85 16.34 -11.19 5.74
CA GLN A 85 15.63 -11.31 4.47
C GLN A 85 16.26 -12.40 3.57
N VAL A 86 17.58 -12.44 3.46
CA VAL A 86 18.30 -13.49 2.70
C VAL A 86 18.07 -14.88 3.31
N ALA A 87 18.13 -14.99 4.64
CA ALA A 87 17.84 -16.24 5.33
C ALA A 87 16.39 -16.71 5.14
N ALA A 88 15.42 -15.79 5.12
CA ALA A 88 14.02 -16.09 4.85
C ALA A 88 13.82 -16.67 3.44
N ILE A 89 14.42 -16.05 2.41
CA ILE A 89 14.34 -16.51 1.02
C ILE A 89 14.98 -17.89 0.86
N ARG A 90 16.13 -18.14 1.52
CA ARG A 90 16.80 -19.46 1.52
C ARG A 90 15.90 -20.55 2.10
N ALA A 91 15.38 -20.34 3.32
CA ALA A 91 14.51 -21.29 3.98
C ALA A 91 13.22 -21.57 3.18
N LEU A 92 12.62 -20.54 2.56
CA LEU A 92 11.48 -20.72 1.66
C LEU A 92 11.82 -21.56 0.42
N SER A 93 12.97 -21.28 -0.23
CA SER A 93 13.42 -22.04 -1.39
C SER A 93 13.66 -23.52 -1.07
N GLU A 94 14.18 -23.82 0.12
CA GLU A 94 14.36 -25.19 0.60
C GLU A 94 13.02 -25.88 0.90
N GLU A 95 12.03 -25.15 1.41
CA GLU A 95 10.70 -25.68 1.69
C GLU A 95 9.94 -25.98 0.40
N LEU A 96 9.91 -25.05 -0.56
CA LEU A 96 9.34 -25.27 -1.90
C LEU A 96 10.00 -26.44 -2.63
N GLY A 97 11.32 -26.60 -2.48
CA GLY A 97 12.07 -27.72 -3.06
C GLY A 97 11.65 -29.09 -2.50
N LYS A 98 11.27 -29.17 -1.22
CA LYS A 98 10.77 -30.41 -0.60
C LYS A 98 9.38 -30.82 -1.09
N HIS A 99 8.54 -29.85 -1.48
CA HIS A 99 7.18 -30.11 -1.94
C HIS A 99 7.12 -30.56 -3.41
N GLN A 100 8.04 -30.11 -4.27
CA GLN A 100 8.09 -30.55 -5.68
C GLN A 100 8.31 -32.06 -5.87
N SER A 101 8.80 -32.78 -4.86
CA SER A 101 8.94 -34.24 -4.88
C SER A 101 7.65 -35.03 -4.63
N ASP A 102 6.62 -34.46 -4.01
CA ASP A 102 5.39 -35.17 -3.60
C ASP A 102 4.15 -34.73 -4.42
N GLN A 103 4.11 -35.13 -5.69
CA GLN A 103 3.11 -34.70 -6.69
C GLN A 103 1.67 -35.24 -6.50
N THR A 104 1.25 -35.59 -5.28
CA THR A 104 -0.05 -36.26 -5.03
C THR A 104 -0.98 -35.55 -4.03
N ALA A 105 -0.53 -34.48 -3.36
CA ALA A 105 -1.39 -33.62 -2.55
C ALA A 105 -1.81 -32.37 -3.33
N GLY A 106 -3.04 -31.89 -3.10
CA GLY A 106 -3.56 -30.70 -3.78
C GLY A 106 -2.94 -29.42 -3.21
N ALA A 107 -2.27 -28.64 -4.07
CA ALA A 107 -1.37 -27.52 -3.74
C ALA A 107 -2.00 -26.26 -3.09
N GLY A 108 -3.20 -26.35 -2.51
CA GLY A 108 -3.99 -25.19 -2.04
C GLY A 108 -3.28 -24.27 -1.04
N PRO A 109 -2.73 -24.76 0.09
CA PRO A 109 -2.12 -23.93 1.12
C PRO A 109 -0.73 -23.39 0.75
N GLU A 110 0.04 -24.12 -0.05
CA GLU A 110 1.43 -23.83 -0.37
C GLU A 110 1.57 -22.71 -1.43
N ILE A 111 0.60 -22.60 -2.34
CA ILE A 111 0.49 -21.48 -3.29
C ILE A 111 0.22 -20.19 -2.52
N LEU A 112 -0.75 -20.24 -1.60
CA LEU A 112 -1.05 -19.17 -0.64
C LEU A 112 0.23 -18.72 0.06
N LEU A 113 0.98 -19.68 0.62
CA LEU A 113 2.24 -19.42 1.30
C LEU A 113 3.28 -18.70 0.42
N GLY A 114 3.58 -19.23 -0.76
CA GLY A 114 4.59 -18.64 -1.67
C GLY A 114 4.17 -17.27 -2.23
N ILE A 115 2.91 -17.10 -2.59
CA ILE A 115 2.36 -15.83 -3.09
C ILE A 115 2.31 -14.79 -1.97
N MET A 116 1.76 -15.15 -0.80
CA MET A 116 1.65 -14.23 0.33
C MET A 116 3.04 -13.79 0.81
N LEU A 117 4.02 -14.70 0.92
CA LEU A 117 5.40 -14.31 1.23
C LEU A 117 5.90 -13.29 0.22
N MET A 118 5.80 -13.56 -1.09
CA MET A 118 6.17 -12.60 -2.13
C MET A 118 5.27 -11.34 -2.24
N LEU A 119 4.39 -11.01 -1.29
CA LEU A 119 3.46 -9.87 -1.43
C LEU A 119 3.22 -8.95 -0.21
N SER A 120 3.84 -9.16 0.94
CA SER A 120 3.20 -8.73 2.20
C SER A 120 4.05 -8.00 3.24
N SER A 121 3.42 -7.30 4.20
CA SER A 121 3.85 -6.96 5.58
C SER A 121 2.79 -6.03 6.22
N GLN A 122 2.48 -6.26 7.50
CA GLN A 122 1.32 -5.77 8.28
C GLN A 122 -0.02 -6.35 7.77
N VAL A 123 -0.84 -7.08 8.54
CA VAL A 123 -1.06 -7.20 10.01
C VAL A 123 -0.97 -8.69 10.42
N LEU A 124 -0.94 -9.00 11.73
CA LEU A 124 -0.80 -10.37 12.23
C LEU A 124 -1.75 -10.64 13.40
N PHE A 125 -2.39 -11.82 13.41
CA PHE A 125 -3.38 -12.27 14.39
C PHE A 125 -3.00 -13.63 15.00
N PRO A 126 -3.39 -13.90 16.26
CA PRO A 126 -3.25 -15.22 16.87
C PRO A 126 -4.47 -16.10 16.57
N ASP A 127 -4.35 -17.00 15.59
CA ASP A 127 -4.97 -18.33 15.58
C ASP A 127 -4.38 -19.12 14.38
N SER A 128 -4.25 -20.44 14.53
CA SER A 128 -3.23 -21.31 13.90
C SER A 128 -3.21 -21.50 12.37
N PHE A 129 -3.71 -20.55 11.57
CA PHE A 129 -3.69 -20.61 10.09
C PHE A 129 -3.30 -19.29 9.37
N PHE A 130 -3.03 -18.18 10.09
CA PHE A 130 -2.98 -16.83 9.49
C PHE A 130 -1.63 -16.06 9.60
N THR A 131 -0.50 -16.76 9.68
CA THR A 131 0.83 -16.12 9.93
C THR A 131 1.68 -15.89 8.67
N ILE A 132 1.09 -15.35 7.59
CA ILE A 132 1.80 -15.21 6.30
C ILE A 132 1.58 -13.82 5.68
N ILE A 133 2.00 -12.75 6.36
CA ILE A 133 1.94 -11.39 5.80
C ILE A 133 3.20 -10.59 6.21
N LEU A 134 4.36 -10.78 5.52
CA LEU A 134 5.69 -10.28 5.94
C LEU A 134 6.71 -9.74 4.87
N LEU A 135 6.98 -10.31 3.67
CA LEU A 135 8.23 -9.93 2.90
C LEU A 135 8.21 -8.83 1.81
N THR A 136 7.12 -8.51 1.09
CA THR A 136 7.18 -7.48 0.01
C THR A 136 6.89 -6.07 0.49
N TYR A 137 6.05 -5.90 1.52
CA TYR A 137 6.07 -4.64 2.25
C TYR A 137 7.36 -4.46 3.07
N ASP A 138 8.13 -5.49 3.44
CA ASP A 138 9.49 -5.28 4.00
C ASP A 138 10.40 -4.56 2.98
N GLN A 139 10.33 -4.92 1.69
CA GLN A 139 11.07 -4.21 0.65
C GLN A 139 10.49 -2.84 0.29
N ILE A 140 9.16 -2.71 0.19
CA ILE A 140 8.49 -1.41 -0.02
C ILE A 140 8.73 -0.47 1.17
N GLN A 141 8.71 -0.99 2.40
CA GLN A 141 9.04 -0.25 3.62
C GLN A 141 10.53 0.12 3.65
N TYR A 142 11.42 -0.66 3.04
CA TYR A 142 12.82 -0.28 2.89
C TYR A 142 13.02 0.82 1.84
N SER A 143 12.27 0.78 0.73
CA SER A 143 12.16 1.88 -0.23
C SER A 143 10.97 1.67 -1.17
N ALA A 144 10.27 2.75 -1.49
CA ALA A 144 9.25 2.70 -2.55
C ALA A 144 9.85 2.37 -3.93
N TYR A 145 11.17 2.55 -4.12
CA TYR A 145 11.92 2.21 -5.33
C TYR A 145 12.45 0.78 -5.39
N ALA A 146 12.12 -0.08 -4.41
CA ALA A 146 12.49 -1.49 -4.44
C ALA A 146 11.96 -2.21 -5.70
N PRO A 147 12.56 -3.35 -6.14
CA PRO A 147 12.12 -4.07 -7.34
C PRO A 147 10.82 -4.88 -7.12
N TRP A 148 9.80 -4.27 -6.53
CA TRP A 148 8.50 -4.87 -6.18
C TRP A 148 7.84 -5.57 -7.38
N GLN A 149 8.04 -5.04 -8.60
CA GLN A 149 7.54 -5.62 -9.85
C GLN A 149 8.02 -7.05 -10.09
N ALA A 150 9.25 -7.41 -9.67
CA ALA A 150 9.76 -8.77 -9.80
C ALA A 150 8.96 -9.75 -8.93
N HIS A 151 8.58 -9.32 -7.72
CA HIS A 151 7.74 -10.12 -6.81
C HIS A 151 6.31 -10.24 -7.32
N ILE A 152 5.71 -9.17 -7.85
CA ILE A 152 4.40 -9.25 -8.53
C ILE A 152 4.46 -10.20 -9.72
N HIS A 153 5.52 -10.16 -10.53
CA HIS A 153 5.70 -11.06 -11.67
C HIS A 153 5.87 -12.52 -11.22
N GLY A 154 6.60 -12.76 -10.13
CA GLY A 154 6.72 -14.07 -9.49
C GLY A 154 5.37 -14.59 -9.00
N ALA A 155 4.62 -13.76 -8.25
CA ALA A 155 3.28 -14.10 -7.77
C ALA A 155 2.33 -14.44 -8.92
N TRP A 156 2.34 -13.64 -10.00
CA TRP A 156 1.59 -13.93 -11.21
C TRP A 156 2.00 -15.21 -11.93
N SER A 157 3.29 -15.56 -11.90
CA SER A 157 3.77 -16.82 -12.48
C SER A 157 3.25 -18.01 -11.70
N LEU A 158 3.19 -17.92 -10.36
CA LEU A 158 2.56 -18.93 -9.51
C LEU A 158 1.05 -19.02 -9.76
N ILE A 159 0.34 -17.90 -9.85
CA ILE A 159 -1.09 -17.84 -10.18
C ILE A 159 -1.36 -18.54 -11.53
N ALA A 160 -0.60 -18.19 -12.56
CA ALA A 160 -0.75 -18.75 -13.90
C ALA A 160 -0.45 -20.27 -13.96
N ALA A 161 0.58 -20.73 -13.23
CA ALA A 161 0.93 -22.15 -13.14
C ALA A 161 -0.18 -23.01 -12.50
N GLN A 162 -1.09 -22.39 -11.75
CA GLN A 162 -2.13 -23.05 -10.96
C GLN A 162 -3.54 -22.89 -11.56
N GLY A 163 -3.63 -22.62 -12.86
CA GLY A 163 -4.89 -22.45 -13.59
C GLY A 163 -5.41 -21.01 -13.67
N GLY A 164 -4.69 -20.05 -13.08
CA GLY A 164 -5.03 -18.63 -13.14
C GLY A 164 -5.97 -18.15 -12.04
N VAL A 165 -6.26 -16.84 -12.07
CA VAL A 165 -7.01 -16.13 -11.03
C VAL A 165 -8.40 -16.74 -10.80
N GLU A 166 -9.14 -17.07 -11.86
CA GLU A 166 -10.51 -17.59 -11.75
C GLU A 166 -10.56 -18.93 -11.02
N VAL A 167 -9.63 -19.84 -11.34
CA VAL A 167 -9.54 -21.17 -10.70
C VAL A 167 -9.21 -21.02 -9.22
N LEU A 168 -8.22 -20.19 -8.89
CA LEU A 168 -7.80 -19.97 -7.51
C LEU A 168 -8.85 -19.23 -6.65
N ALA A 169 -9.50 -18.20 -7.19
CA ALA A 169 -10.55 -17.46 -6.49
C ALA A 169 -11.76 -18.35 -6.15
N LYS A 170 -12.09 -19.31 -7.03
CA LYS A 170 -13.17 -20.29 -6.82
C LYS A 170 -12.76 -21.48 -5.94
N ALA A 171 -11.46 -21.68 -5.69
CA ALA A 171 -10.96 -22.79 -4.88
C ALA A 171 -11.11 -22.56 -3.36
N SER A 172 -10.91 -21.34 -2.87
CA SER A 172 -11.28 -20.97 -1.48
C SER A 172 -11.50 -19.46 -1.29
N PRO A 173 -12.33 -19.04 -0.31
CA PRO A 173 -12.49 -17.64 0.05
C PRO A 173 -11.18 -16.96 0.45
N ASP A 174 -10.27 -17.67 1.12
CA ASP A 174 -8.98 -17.11 1.56
C ASP A 174 -8.00 -16.92 0.39
N LEU A 175 -8.01 -17.81 -0.61
CA LEU A 175 -7.33 -17.58 -1.89
C LEU A 175 -7.89 -16.33 -2.58
N CYS A 176 -9.22 -16.17 -2.62
CA CYS A 176 -9.85 -14.98 -3.19
C CYS A 176 -9.43 -13.69 -2.46
N ARG A 177 -9.42 -13.68 -1.11
CA ARG A 177 -8.94 -12.55 -0.29
C ARG A 177 -7.48 -12.20 -0.58
N VAL A 178 -6.62 -13.18 -0.79
CA VAL A 178 -5.20 -12.94 -1.15
C VAL A 178 -5.06 -12.46 -2.59
N LEU A 179 -5.85 -12.97 -3.54
CA LEU A 179 -5.92 -12.47 -4.91
C LEU A 179 -6.38 -11.01 -4.97
N GLN A 180 -7.33 -10.60 -4.13
CA GLN A 180 -7.67 -9.19 -3.92
C GLN A 180 -6.46 -8.37 -3.47
N GLN A 181 -5.69 -8.85 -2.50
CA GLN A 181 -4.47 -8.15 -2.06
C GLN A 181 -3.43 -8.04 -3.18
N VAL A 182 -3.16 -9.13 -3.93
CA VAL A 182 -2.27 -9.10 -5.11
C VAL A 182 -2.73 -8.02 -6.10
N ALA A 183 -4.03 -7.99 -6.38
CA ALA A 183 -4.63 -7.05 -7.32
C ALA A 183 -4.52 -5.61 -6.84
N VAL A 184 -4.88 -5.32 -5.59
CA VAL A 184 -4.80 -3.97 -5.01
C VAL A 184 -3.35 -3.47 -5.00
N VAL A 185 -2.38 -4.32 -4.64
CA VAL A 185 -0.94 -4.03 -4.67
C VAL A 185 -0.48 -3.68 -6.10
N ASP A 186 -0.77 -4.51 -7.09
CA ASP A 186 -0.36 -4.23 -8.49
C ASP A 186 -1.10 -3.04 -9.10
N ILE A 187 -2.39 -2.84 -8.80
CA ILE A 187 -3.18 -1.69 -9.29
C ILE A 187 -2.57 -0.37 -8.79
N PHE A 188 -2.20 -0.28 -7.51
CA PHE A 188 -1.57 0.91 -6.96
C PHE A 188 -0.14 1.08 -7.46
N GLY A 189 0.67 0.01 -7.45
CA GLY A 189 2.02 0.06 -8.00
C GLY A 189 2.06 0.48 -9.48
N MET A 190 1.10 0.04 -10.30
CA MET A 190 0.99 0.46 -11.70
C MET A 190 0.56 1.92 -11.86
N SER A 191 -0.19 2.48 -10.91
CA SER A 191 -0.58 3.90 -10.95
C SER A 191 0.63 4.84 -10.86
N THR A 192 1.70 4.42 -10.18
CA THR A 192 2.96 5.15 -9.94
C THR A 192 4.18 4.45 -10.57
N ASN A 193 3.93 3.69 -11.64
CA ASN A 193 4.92 3.15 -12.56
C ASN A 193 4.88 3.88 -13.91
N GLY A 194 6.05 4.16 -14.49
CA GLY A 194 6.16 4.65 -15.86
C GLY A 194 5.90 3.52 -16.86
N LEU A 195 4.89 3.66 -17.72
CA LEU A 195 4.50 2.59 -18.64
C LEU A 195 5.45 2.50 -19.84
N THR A 196 6.21 1.41 -19.89
CA THR A 196 6.83 0.86 -21.09
C THR A 196 5.85 -0.02 -21.85
N GLU A 197 6.12 -0.29 -23.14
CA GLU A 197 5.32 -1.19 -23.99
C GLU A 197 5.09 -2.57 -23.34
N ALA A 198 6.12 -3.13 -22.68
CA ALA A 198 6.04 -4.41 -21.98
C ALA A 198 5.14 -4.35 -20.74
N SER A 199 5.24 -3.28 -19.92
CA SER A 199 4.35 -3.08 -18.77
C SER A 199 2.92 -2.77 -19.19
N ALA A 200 2.69 -2.03 -20.28
CA ALA A 200 1.35 -1.79 -20.81
C ALA A 200 0.68 -3.10 -21.27
N LYS A 201 1.40 -3.96 -22.01
CA LYS A 201 0.93 -5.31 -22.35
C LYS A 201 0.60 -6.16 -21.12
N THR A 202 1.37 -5.99 -20.04
CA THR A 202 1.13 -6.67 -18.74
C THR A 202 -0.13 -6.16 -18.05
N VAL A 203 -0.37 -4.84 -18.05
CA VAL A 203 -1.62 -4.26 -17.50
C VAL A 203 -2.83 -4.80 -18.27
N LEU A 204 -2.80 -4.79 -19.61
CA LEU A 204 -3.90 -5.29 -20.43
C LEU A 204 -4.18 -6.79 -20.22
N SER A 205 -3.13 -7.62 -20.07
CA SER A 205 -3.31 -9.06 -19.84
C SER A 205 -3.88 -9.39 -18.46
N ARG A 206 -3.67 -8.52 -17.46
CA ARG A 206 -4.17 -8.70 -16.08
C ARG A 206 -5.54 -8.04 -15.84
N TYR A 207 -5.87 -7.00 -16.60
CA TYR A 207 -7.05 -6.15 -16.40
C TYR A 207 -8.35 -6.94 -16.15
N ALA A 208 -8.68 -7.90 -17.00
CA ALA A 208 -9.92 -8.69 -16.90
C ALA A 208 -9.95 -9.57 -15.65
N SER A 209 -8.81 -10.14 -15.26
CA SER A 209 -8.70 -10.96 -14.03
C SER A 209 -8.89 -10.12 -12.77
N TYR A 210 -8.34 -8.89 -12.75
CA TYR A 210 -8.56 -7.95 -11.66
C TYR A 210 -9.99 -7.40 -11.64
N ALA A 211 -10.60 -7.09 -12.79
CA ALA A 211 -12.00 -6.68 -12.84
C ALA A 211 -12.92 -7.75 -12.24
N MET A 212 -12.74 -9.03 -12.63
CA MET A 212 -13.49 -10.16 -12.08
C MET A 212 -13.33 -10.31 -10.56
N ILE A 213 -12.12 -10.15 -10.01
CA ILE A 213 -11.87 -10.16 -8.55
C ILE A 213 -12.72 -9.12 -7.80
N PHE A 214 -13.06 -7.98 -8.42
CA PHE A 214 -13.86 -6.91 -7.79
C PHE A 214 -15.32 -6.85 -8.27
N ASP A 215 -15.71 -7.67 -9.26
CA ASP A 215 -17.07 -7.75 -9.82
C ASP A 215 -17.96 -8.81 -9.15
N GLU A 216 -17.38 -9.84 -8.52
CA GLU A 216 -18.18 -10.92 -7.93
C GLU A 216 -18.75 -10.57 -6.54
N SER A 217 -20.08 -10.65 -6.43
CA SER A 217 -20.85 -10.61 -5.17
C SER A 217 -20.66 -11.83 -4.25
N MET A 218 -19.60 -12.62 -4.48
CA MET A 218 -19.22 -13.81 -3.71
C MET A 218 -18.34 -13.49 -2.50
N ILE A 219 -17.82 -12.27 -2.41
CA ILE A 219 -16.80 -11.93 -1.42
C ILE A 219 -17.48 -11.48 -0.13
N ASP A 220 -17.35 -12.34 0.88
CA ASP A 220 -17.70 -12.10 2.27
C ASP A 220 -17.17 -10.72 2.72
N ILE A 221 -18.08 -9.91 3.28
CA ILE A 221 -17.87 -8.53 3.74
C ILE A 221 -16.69 -8.48 4.74
N ALA A 222 -16.40 -9.59 5.41
CA ALA A 222 -15.18 -9.80 6.17
C ALA A 222 -13.92 -10.12 5.30
N ASN A 223 -13.48 -9.21 4.43
CA ASN A 223 -12.05 -9.15 4.07
C ASN A 223 -11.37 -8.07 4.94
N PRO A 224 -10.65 -8.46 6.01
CA PRO A 224 -10.03 -7.51 6.94
C PRO A 224 -8.86 -6.74 6.32
N TRP A 225 -8.43 -7.10 5.11
CA TRP A 225 -7.26 -6.58 4.42
C TRP A 225 -7.58 -5.44 3.45
N THR A 226 -8.85 -5.16 3.15
CA THR A 226 -9.27 -4.15 2.18
C THR A 226 -9.85 -2.90 2.86
N LEU A 227 -9.00 -1.88 3.05
CA LEU A 227 -9.42 -0.51 3.38
C LEU A 227 -9.89 0.29 2.15
N MET A 228 -9.79 -0.29 0.95
CA MET A 228 -10.27 0.31 -0.29
C MET A 228 -11.62 -0.32 -0.70
N PRO A 229 -12.64 0.50 -1.04
CA PRO A 229 -13.86 0.03 -1.66
C PRO A 229 -13.61 -0.65 -3.01
N ASN A 230 -14.31 -1.75 -3.30
CA ASN A 230 -14.16 -2.49 -4.57
C ASN A 230 -14.42 -1.60 -5.80
N GLY A 231 -15.34 -0.64 -5.67
CA GLY A 231 -15.62 0.36 -6.71
C GLY A 231 -14.38 1.19 -7.08
N LEU A 232 -13.63 1.66 -6.08
CA LEU A 232 -12.42 2.45 -6.27
C LEU A 232 -11.30 1.62 -6.92
N ALA A 233 -11.11 0.38 -6.46
CA ALA A 233 -10.13 -0.55 -7.03
C ALA A 233 -10.38 -0.78 -8.53
N ARG A 234 -11.65 -1.02 -8.91
CA ARG A 234 -12.07 -1.17 -10.30
C ARG A 234 -11.77 0.09 -11.12
N THR A 235 -12.05 1.29 -10.60
CA THR A 235 -11.78 2.54 -11.32
C THR A 235 -10.28 2.78 -11.55
N ILE A 236 -9.42 2.53 -10.55
CA ILE A 236 -7.97 2.69 -10.71
C ILE A 236 -7.43 1.64 -11.71
N ASN A 237 -7.93 0.40 -11.67
CA ASN A 237 -7.63 -0.62 -12.69
C ASN A 237 -8.05 -0.18 -14.10
N GLN A 238 -9.23 0.44 -14.25
CA GLN A 238 -9.71 0.99 -15.52
C GLN A 238 -8.83 2.16 -16.02
N ILE A 239 -8.37 3.06 -15.14
CA ILE A 239 -7.45 4.14 -15.51
C ILE A 239 -6.09 3.55 -15.96
N ASN A 240 -5.56 2.57 -15.24
CA ASN A 240 -4.33 1.86 -15.64
C ASN A 240 -4.47 1.21 -17.03
N MET A 241 -5.61 0.56 -17.29
CA MET A 241 -5.93 -0.03 -18.59
C MET A 241 -5.99 1.03 -19.69
N LEU A 242 -6.71 2.14 -19.49
CA LEU A 242 -6.80 3.24 -20.46
C LEU A 242 -5.44 3.90 -20.75
N ARG A 243 -4.56 4.03 -19.74
CA ARG A 243 -3.17 4.49 -19.93
C ARG A 243 -2.39 3.51 -20.82
N ALA A 244 -2.52 2.21 -20.55
CA ALA A 244 -1.83 1.15 -21.31
C ALA A 244 -2.34 1.06 -22.76
N GLU A 245 -3.66 1.17 -22.99
CA GLU A 245 -4.23 1.26 -24.34
C GLU A 245 -3.71 2.49 -25.09
N ASN A 246 -3.74 3.68 -24.47
CA ASN A 246 -3.27 4.90 -25.11
C ASN A 246 -1.75 4.91 -25.39
N LEU A 247 -0.95 4.15 -24.63
CA LEU A 247 0.47 3.95 -24.95
C LEU A 247 0.67 3.07 -26.19
N LEU A 248 -0.08 1.96 -26.30
CA LEU A 248 0.09 0.95 -27.35
C LEU A 248 -0.63 1.31 -28.66
N LEU A 249 -1.80 1.94 -28.56
CA LEU A 249 -2.69 2.31 -29.65
C LEU A 249 -3.28 3.72 -29.38
N PRO A 250 -2.49 4.79 -29.56
CA PRO A 250 -2.91 6.15 -29.23
C PRO A 250 -4.19 6.57 -29.98
N SER A 251 -5.25 6.87 -29.24
CA SER A 251 -6.52 7.36 -29.78
C SER A 251 -7.12 8.43 -28.86
N ILE A 252 -7.15 9.67 -29.34
CA ILE A 252 -7.68 10.82 -28.58
C ILE A 252 -9.16 10.61 -28.25
N GLU A 253 -9.95 10.07 -29.19
CA GLU A 253 -11.38 9.81 -29.01
C GLU A 253 -11.62 8.72 -27.95
N SER A 254 -10.96 7.56 -28.08
CA SER A 254 -11.09 6.46 -27.10
C SER A 254 -10.69 6.89 -25.70
N ARG A 255 -9.55 7.60 -25.59
CA ARG A 255 -9.04 8.12 -24.31
C ARG A 255 -9.97 9.16 -23.69
N THR A 256 -10.49 10.09 -24.49
CA THR A 256 -11.45 11.11 -24.03
C THR A 256 -12.73 10.46 -23.52
N GLN A 257 -13.29 9.50 -24.27
CA GLN A 257 -14.50 8.79 -23.88
C GLN A 257 -14.28 7.93 -22.63
N GLY A 258 -13.12 7.26 -22.54
CA GLY A 258 -12.70 6.49 -21.37
C GLY A 258 -12.56 7.35 -20.12
N LEU A 259 -11.90 8.52 -20.22
CA LEU A 259 -11.81 9.49 -19.13
C LEU A 259 -13.19 10.00 -18.70
N LEU A 260 -14.06 10.38 -19.64
CA LEU A 260 -15.42 10.82 -19.31
C LEU A 260 -16.20 9.75 -18.56
N THR A 261 -16.14 8.50 -19.03
CA THR A 261 -16.78 7.34 -18.37
C THR A 261 -16.26 7.11 -16.95
N VAL A 262 -14.93 7.21 -16.75
CA VAL A 262 -14.29 7.13 -15.42
C VAL A 262 -14.76 8.26 -14.52
N LEU A 263 -14.82 9.49 -15.02
CA LEU A 263 -15.22 10.65 -14.23
C LEU A 263 -16.71 10.65 -13.90
N GLU A 264 -17.58 10.17 -14.79
CA GLU A 264 -19.01 9.98 -14.52
C GLU A 264 -19.25 8.97 -13.38
N PHE A 265 -18.48 7.89 -13.34
CA PHE A 265 -18.51 6.95 -12.21
C PHE A 265 -18.06 7.61 -10.90
N LEU A 266 -16.99 8.42 -10.93
CA LEU A 266 -16.48 9.12 -9.75
C LEU A 266 -17.41 10.26 -9.29
N ASP A 267 -18.14 10.92 -10.20
CA ASP A 267 -19.19 11.90 -9.87
C ASP A 267 -20.39 11.23 -9.16
N ALA A 268 -20.68 9.96 -9.48
CA ALA A 268 -21.75 9.17 -8.87
C ALA A 268 -21.33 8.47 -7.57
N ALA A 269 -20.04 8.45 -7.24
CA ALA A 269 -19.52 7.82 -6.03
C ALA A 269 -19.88 8.62 -4.76
N SER A 270 -20.06 7.91 -3.65
CA SER A 270 -20.40 8.51 -2.36
C SER A 270 -19.34 8.16 -1.30
N PRO A 271 -18.50 9.13 -0.88
CA PRO A 271 -17.56 8.94 0.22
C PRO A 271 -18.22 8.48 1.52
N ASP A 272 -19.45 8.93 1.82
CA ASP A 272 -20.23 8.46 2.97
C ASP A 272 -20.59 6.97 2.85
N ALA A 273 -20.97 6.49 1.67
CA ALA A 273 -21.31 5.08 1.45
C ALA A 273 -20.07 4.19 1.55
N TRP A 274 -18.96 4.61 0.92
CA TRP A 274 -17.66 3.94 1.03
C TRP A 274 -17.13 3.95 2.47
N ALA A 275 -17.32 5.05 3.21
CA ALA A 275 -16.92 5.15 4.60
C ALA A 275 -17.71 4.17 5.47
N ALA A 276 -19.03 4.03 5.25
CA ALA A 276 -19.86 3.05 5.95
C ALA A 276 -19.49 1.60 5.60
N GLU A 277 -19.24 1.29 4.32
CA GLU A 277 -18.75 -0.01 3.85
C GLU A 277 -17.43 -0.39 4.53
N VAL A 278 -16.39 0.45 4.36
CA VAL A 278 -15.05 0.16 4.89
C VAL A 278 -15.02 0.19 6.41
N ALA A 279 -15.77 1.08 7.08
CA ALA A 279 -15.87 1.07 8.54
C ALA A 279 -16.52 -0.23 9.04
N THR A 280 -17.55 -0.73 8.37
CA THR A 280 -18.18 -2.03 8.70
C THR A 280 -17.15 -3.15 8.60
N ASN A 281 -16.40 -3.23 7.50
CA ASN A 281 -15.34 -4.22 7.31
C ASN A 281 -14.25 -4.09 8.41
N ALA A 282 -13.90 -2.85 8.77
CA ALA A 282 -12.92 -2.55 9.81
C ALA A 282 -13.41 -2.91 11.24
N THR A 283 -14.72 -2.90 11.53
CA THR A 283 -15.24 -3.37 12.85
C THR A 283 -15.00 -4.85 13.10
N VAL A 284 -14.99 -5.67 12.04
CA VAL A 284 -14.64 -7.10 12.12
C VAL A 284 -13.16 -7.27 12.46
N TRP A 285 -12.30 -6.36 12.00
CA TRP A 285 -10.85 -6.41 12.11
C TRP A 285 -10.26 -5.75 13.39
N LEU A 286 -10.80 -4.61 13.84
CA LEU A 286 -10.31 -3.84 14.99
C LEU A 286 -10.80 -4.34 16.36
N ALA A 287 -11.30 -5.58 16.39
CA ALA A 287 -12.07 -6.21 17.47
C ALA A 287 -13.45 -5.57 17.71
N PRO A 288 -14.54 -6.37 17.74
CA PRO A 288 -15.87 -5.87 18.06
C PRO A 288 -15.89 -5.16 19.42
N GLY A 289 -16.33 -3.89 19.43
CA GLY A 289 -16.45 -3.06 20.63
C GLY A 289 -15.26 -2.13 20.94
N ARG A 290 -14.24 -2.03 20.08
CA ARG A 290 -13.15 -1.05 20.24
C ARG A 290 -13.28 0.21 19.38
N LEU A 291 -13.89 0.09 18.20
CA LEU A 291 -14.22 1.26 17.38
C LEU A 291 -15.35 2.06 18.01
N SER A 292 -15.10 3.36 18.20
CA SER A 292 -16.14 4.30 18.58
C SER A 292 -17.01 4.65 17.38
N GLU A 293 -18.34 4.63 17.54
CA GLU A 293 -19.29 5.14 16.55
C GLU A 293 -19.46 6.67 16.62
N ASP A 294 -18.51 7.38 17.25
CA ASP A 294 -18.56 8.82 17.39
C ASP A 294 -18.44 9.58 16.05
N VAL A 295 -18.87 10.84 16.12
CA VAL A 295 -18.84 11.77 14.99
C VAL A 295 -17.42 11.94 14.45
N GLU A 296 -16.40 11.95 15.32
CA GLU A 296 -15.00 12.11 14.91
C GLU A 296 -14.51 10.93 14.07
N THR A 297 -14.82 9.70 14.49
CA THR A 297 -14.50 8.47 13.76
C THR A 297 -15.21 8.44 12.41
N ARG A 298 -16.50 8.76 12.37
CA ARG A 298 -17.25 8.86 11.11
C ARG A 298 -16.65 9.93 10.19
N THR A 299 -16.34 11.12 10.71
CA THR A 299 -15.69 12.20 9.96
C THR A 299 -14.33 11.78 9.41
N ALA A 300 -13.54 11.01 10.18
CA ALA A 300 -12.26 10.50 9.73
C ALA A 300 -12.39 9.51 8.56
N TRP A 301 -13.32 8.56 8.63
CA TRP A 301 -13.59 7.63 7.53
C TRP A 301 -14.08 8.35 6.26
N ILE A 302 -14.97 9.33 6.40
CA ILE A 302 -15.42 10.17 5.27
C ILE A 302 -14.25 10.96 4.70
N ALA A 303 -13.39 11.54 5.53
CA ALA A 303 -12.19 12.25 5.06
C ALA A 303 -11.22 11.33 4.31
N LEU A 304 -10.99 10.11 4.82
CA LEU A 304 -10.17 9.11 4.14
C LEU A 304 -10.72 8.76 2.75
N MET A 305 -12.01 8.44 2.65
CA MET A 305 -12.66 8.12 1.38
C MET A 305 -12.74 9.31 0.43
N THR A 306 -12.90 10.52 0.96
CA THR A 306 -12.88 11.77 0.16
C THR A 306 -11.48 12.05 -0.37
N ALA A 307 -10.42 11.80 0.41
CA ALA A 307 -9.05 11.92 -0.06
C ALA A 307 -8.77 10.93 -1.21
N PHE A 308 -9.14 9.65 -1.03
CA PHE A 308 -9.00 8.65 -2.09
C PHE A 308 -9.77 9.01 -3.37
N LEU A 309 -11.07 9.34 -3.26
CA LEU A 309 -11.91 9.72 -4.40
C LEU A 309 -11.27 10.85 -5.23
N ASN A 310 -10.86 11.92 -4.55
CA ASN A 310 -10.32 13.11 -5.22
C ASN A 310 -8.91 12.89 -5.76
N ALA A 311 -8.08 12.08 -5.10
CA ALA A 311 -6.82 11.62 -5.67
C ALA A 311 -7.04 10.79 -6.94
N THR A 312 -8.06 9.92 -6.99
CA THR A 312 -8.41 9.17 -8.22
C THR A 312 -8.93 10.08 -9.34
N VAL A 313 -9.70 11.13 -9.05
CA VAL A 313 -10.07 12.15 -10.05
C VAL A 313 -8.83 12.85 -10.62
N LEU A 314 -7.91 13.33 -9.76
CA LEU A 314 -6.66 13.97 -10.18
C LEU A 314 -5.78 13.02 -11.00
N TYR A 315 -5.65 11.77 -10.56
CA TYR A 315 -4.89 10.73 -11.24
C TYR A 315 -5.46 10.42 -12.63
N ALA A 316 -6.78 10.24 -12.75
CA ALA A 316 -7.44 10.02 -14.04
C ALA A 316 -7.15 11.15 -15.03
N ILE A 317 -7.36 12.40 -14.62
CA ILE A 317 -7.14 13.58 -15.46
C ILE A 317 -5.66 13.71 -15.86
N ASN A 318 -4.74 13.64 -14.90
CA ASN A 318 -3.32 13.90 -15.13
C ASN A 318 -2.62 12.78 -15.91
N SER A 319 -3.07 11.53 -15.77
CA SER A 319 -2.48 10.36 -16.44
C SER A 319 -3.01 10.14 -17.86
N LEU A 320 -4.24 10.57 -18.15
CA LEU A 320 -4.85 10.42 -19.49
C LEU A 320 -4.67 11.68 -20.35
N GLU A 321 -4.95 12.88 -19.83
CA GLU A 321 -4.83 14.12 -20.63
C GLU A 321 -3.50 14.85 -20.41
N GLY A 322 -2.74 14.50 -19.37
CA GLY A 322 -1.42 15.04 -19.09
C GLY A 322 -1.38 16.07 -17.95
N LEU A 323 -0.16 16.42 -17.53
CA LEU A 323 0.10 17.27 -16.37
C LEU A 323 -0.16 18.75 -16.68
N GLY A 324 -1.17 19.31 -16.02
CA GLY A 324 -1.51 20.73 -16.10
C GLY A 324 -2.05 21.21 -17.45
N GLU A 325 -2.37 22.50 -17.53
CA GLU A 325 -3.03 23.08 -18.71
C GLU A 325 -2.14 23.14 -19.96
N THR A 326 -0.83 23.32 -19.81
CA THR A 326 0.11 23.48 -20.93
C THR A 326 0.24 22.21 -21.75
N SER A 327 0.45 21.05 -21.11
CA SER A 327 0.43 19.75 -21.80
C SER A 327 -0.95 19.48 -22.42
N ARG A 328 -2.04 19.73 -21.69
CA ARG A 328 -3.40 19.43 -22.19
C ARG A 328 -3.82 20.26 -23.40
N ARG A 329 -3.44 21.54 -23.48
CA ARG A 329 -3.71 22.39 -24.66
C ARG A 329 -3.04 21.89 -25.94
N ALA A 330 -2.00 21.05 -25.86
CA ALA A 330 -1.38 20.41 -27.01
C ALA A 330 -2.14 19.15 -27.48
N VAL A 331 -3.09 18.65 -26.69
CA VAL A 331 -3.69 17.31 -26.81
C VAL A 331 -5.21 17.34 -26.96
N ALA A 332 -5.89 18.29 -26.32
CA ALA A 332 -7.35 18.37 -26.26
C ALA A 332 -7.97 18.97 -27.53
N SER A 333 -9.08 18.37 -27.98
CA SER A 333 -9.82 18.78 -29.19
C SER A 333 -10.95 19.79 -28.95
N SER A 334 -11.33 20.06 -27.68
CA SER A 334 -12.47 20.92 -27.34
C SER A 334 -12.19 21.86 -26.15
N GLN A 335 -12.51 23.14 -26.34
CA GLN A 335 -12.37 24.21 -25.35
C GLN A 335 -13.30 24.00 -24.13
N ASP A 336 -14.53 23.52 -24.38
CA ASP A 336 -15.54 23.36 -23.33
C ASP A 336 -15.17 22.21 -22.38
N LEU A 337 -14.71 21.08 -22.94
CA LEU A 337 -14.19 19.95 -22.18
C LEU A 337 -13.01 20.39 -21.30
N MET A 338 -12.07 21.15 -21.86
CA MET A 338 -10.94 21.70 -21.11
C MET A 338 -11.36 22.56 -19.93
N SER A 339 -12.35 23.44 -20.11
CA SER A 339 -12.88 24.27 -19.02
C SER A 339 -13.51 23.44 -17.89
N SER A 340 -14.20 22.35 -18.26
CA SER A 340 -14.81 21.45 -17.28
C SER A 340 -13.76 20.66 -16.49
N LEU A 341 -12.73 20.15 -17.18
CA LEU A 341 -11.62 19.41 -16.56
C LEU A 341 -10.81 20.28 -15.59
N VAL A 342 -10.46 21.53 -15.96
CA VAL A 342 -9.73 22.45 -15.07
C VAL A 342 -10.52 22.79 -13.81
N ARG A 343 -11.83 22.99 -13.94
CA ARG A 343 -12.74 23.20 -12.79
C ARG A 343 -12.82 21.96 -11.90
N ARG A 344 -12.96 20.76 -12.49
CA ARG A 344 -13.05 19.47 -11.78
C ARG A 344 -11.77 19.15 -11.03
N GLU A 345 -10.62 19.32 -11.67
CA GLU A 345 -9.31 19.18 -11.06
C GLU A 345 -9.11 20.16 -9.89
N SER A 346 -9.47 21.44 -10.07
CA SER A 346 -9.37 22.43 -9.01
C SER A 346 -10.23 22.04 -7.80
N ALA A 347 -11.49 21.63 -8.02
CA ALA A 347 -12.37 21.18 -6.96
C ALA A 347 -11.83 19.93 -6.24
N ALA A 348 -11.32 18.95 -7.01
CA ALA A 348 -10.75 17.73 -6.46
C ALA A 348 -9.49 18.01 -5.61
N TYR A 349 -8.63 18.91 -6.07
CA TYR A 349 -7.45 19.32 -5.32
C TYR A 349 -7.80 19.95 -3.97
N GLU A 350 -8.70 20.94 -3.93
CA GLU A 350 -9.09 21.57 -2.66
C GLU A 350 -9.76 20.57 -1.70
N ALA A 351 -10.61 19.67 -2.22
CA ALA A 351 -11.25 18.61 -1.43
C ALA A 351 -10.25 17.59 -0.87
N LEU A 352 -9.25 17.18 -1.67
CA LEU A 352 -8.15 16.30 -1.25
C LEU A 352 -7.33 16.93 -0.12
N ILE A 353 -6.86 18.17 -0.30
CA ILE A 353 -6.04 18.87 0.70
C ILE A 353 -6.84 19.12 1.98
N SER A 354 -8.11 19.49 1.89
CA SER A 354 -8.99 19.65 3.05
C SER A 354 -9.18 18.33 3.83
N SER A 355 -9.40 17.23 3.11
CA SER A 355 -9.59 15.90 3.71
C SER A 355 -8.33 15.40 4.42
N ILE A 356 -7.15 15.59 3.83
CA ILE A 356 -5.87 15.25 4.47
C ILE A 356 -5.64 16.12 5.72
N ARG A 357 -6.02 17.40 5.72
CA ARG A 357 -5.93 18.25 6.93
C ARG A 357 -6.79 17.72 8.06
N ILE A 358 -8.05 17.34 7.82
CA ILE A 358 -8.94 16.76 8.83
C ILE A 358 -8.28 15.56 9.55
N LEU A 359 -7.69 14.63 8.78
CA LEU A 359 -7.02 13.44 9.32
C LEU A 359 -5.79 13.80 10.18
N PHE A 360 -5.01 14.80 9.78
CA PHE A 360 -3.83 15.25 10.51
C PHE A 360 -4.17 16.11 11.73
N ASP A 361 -5.24 16.90 11.69
CA ASP A 361 -5.74 17.66 12.83
C ASP A 361 -6.25 16.71 13.93
N GLN A 362 -6.95 15.64 13.54
CA GLN A 362 -7.35 14.55 14.46
C GLN A 362 -6.15 13.78 15.04
N ARG A 363 -5.08 13.56 14.27
CA ARG A 363 -3.80 13.03 14.78
C ARG A 363 -3.17 13.96 15.82
N ALA A 364 -3.17 15.28 15.56
CA ALA A 364 -2.57 16.27 16.44
C ALA A 364 -3.30 16.37 17.79
N GLN A 365 -4.64 16.39 17.77
CA GLN A 365 -5.49 16.48 18.97
C GLN A 365 -5.27 15.32 19.97
N ARG A 366 -4.77 14.16 19.51
CA ARG A 366 -4.42 13.02 20.40
C ARG A 366 -3.02 13.06 21.00
N ARG A 367 -2.12 13.88 20.45
CA ARG A 367 -0.77 14.01 21.00
C ARG A 367 -0.72 14.96 22.20
N GLU A 368 -1.78 15.72 22.43
CA GLU A 368 -1.95 16.45 23.69
C GLU A 368 -2.32 15.48 24.82
N PRO A 369 -1.63 15.53 25.97
CA PRO A 369 -1.89 14.61 27.08
C PRO A 369 -3.25 14.92 27.72
N GLN A 370 -4.28 14.16 27.34
CA GLN A 370 -5.57 14.21 28.00
C GLN A 370 -5.52 13.52 29.37
N ASP A 371 -5.80 14.30 30.41
CA ASP A 371 -5.74 13.92 31.83
C ASP A 371 -6.96 13.08 32.26
N ARG A 372 -7.31 12.04 31.48
CA ARG A 372 -8.54 11.24 31.66
C ARG A 372 -8.35 9.75 31.43
N SER A 373 -8.98 8.99 32.33
CA SER A 373 -9.20 7.54 32.31
C SER A 373 -9.66 7.01 30.95
N ASP A 374 -8.88 6.07 30.41
CA ASP A 374 -9.18 5.15 29.29
C ASP A 374 -10.40 5.48 28.42
N PRO A 375 -10.28 6.44 27.48
CA PRO A 375 -11.25 6.55 26.39
C PRO A 375 -11.17 5.31 25.48
N PRO A 376 -12.28 4.92 24.82
CA PRO A 376 -12.26 3.84 23.84
C PRO A 376 -11.29 4.14 22.68
N ALA A 377 -10.86 3.10 21.97
CA ALA A 377 -9.91 3.22 20.87
C ALA A 377 -10.57 3.75 19.57
N ILE A 378 -11.04 4.99 19.62
CA ILE A 378 -11.52 5.80 18.48
C ILE A 378 -10.52 5.60 17.30
N SER A 379 -10.94 5.29 16.07
CA SER A 379 -9.96 5.12 14.96
C SER A 379 -9.51 6.42 14.31
N ALA A 380 -10.22 7.53 14.54
CA ALA A 380 -10.01 8.81 13.87
C ALA A 380 -8.53 9.25 13.74
N GLY A 381 -7.80 9.31 14.85
CA GLY A 381 -6.38 9.70 14.90
C GLY A 381 -5.38 8.62 14.46
N LEU A 382 -5.82 7.57 13.75
CA LEU A 382 -4.98 6.57 13.11
C LEU A 382 -5.15 6.53 11.59
N LEU A 383 -6.26 7.04 11.03
CA LEU A 383 -6.56 6.92 9.59
C LEU A 383 -5.63 7.76 8.71
N HIS A 384 -4.89 8.72 9.28
CA HIS A 384 -3.81 9.43 8.60
C HIS A 384 -2.67 8.50 8.12
N LYS A 385 -2.60 7.27 8.62
CA LYS A 385 -1.61 6.26 8.20
C LYS A 385 -1.87 5.70 6.79
N PHE A 386 -3.11 5.81 6.30
CA PHE A 386 -3.57 5.17 5.05
C PHE A 386 -3.73 6.15 3.88
N VAL A 387 -3.13 7.35 3.94
CA VAL A 387 -3.19 8.35 2.87
C VAL A 387 -1.90 8.48 2.06
N ILE A 388 -1.06 7.44 1.96
CA ILE A 388 0.21 7.51 1.22
C ILE A 388 -0.02 7.94 -0.22
N TRP A 389 -0.84 7.16 -0.93
CA TRP A 389 -1.12 7.42 -2.33
C TRP A 389 -1.87 8.75 -2.54
N PRO A 390 -2.95 9.08 -1.80
CA PRO A 390 -3.56 10.42 -1.86
C PRO A 390 -2.59 11.59 -1.60
N MET A 391 -1.66 11.46 -0.65
CA MET A 391 -0.68 12.50 -0.35
C MET A 391 0.33 12.68 -1.47
N VAL A 392 0.79 11.62 -2.14
CA VAL A 392 1.71 11.74 -3.29
C VAL A 392 0.99 12.33 -4.50
N VAL A 393 -0.23 11.88 -4.82
CA VAL A 393 -1.01 12.48 -5.93
C VAL A 393 -1.27 13.97 -5.65
N GLY A 394 -1.67 14.32 -4.43
CA GLY A 394 -1.85 15.71 -4.00
C GLY A 394 -0.55 16.51 -4.02
N GLY A 395 0.58 15.89 -3.72
CA GLY A 395 1.91 16.51 -3.74
C GLY A 395 2.40 16.80 -5.15
N ILE A 396 2.25 15.85 -6.08
CA ILE A 396 2.51 16.04 -7.51
C ILE A 396 1.65 17.20 -8.05
N GLN A 397 0.36 17.20 -7.71
CA GLN A 397 -0.59 18.25 -8.11
C GLN A 397 -0.21 19.62 -7.51
N ALA A 398 0.20 19.68 -6.25
CA ALA A 398 0.66 20.90 -5.59
C ALA A 398 1.95 21.45 -6.24
N ALA A 399 2.94 20.58 -6.45
CA ALA A 399 4.27 20.94 -6.96
C ALA A 399 4.27 21.38 -8.43
N LEU A 400 3.60 20.62 -9.30
CA LEU A 400 3.72 20.80 -10.76
C LEU A 400 2.57 21.62 -11.36
N VAL A 401 1.35 21.48 -10.85
CA VAL A 401 0.15 22.02 -11.51
C VAL A 401 -0.40 23.26 -10.81
N ARG A 402 -0.59 23.20 -9.48
CA ARG A 402 -1.13 24.30 -8.68
C ARG A 402 -0.06 25.31 -8.26
N ARG A 403 1.21 24.88 -8.24
CA ARG A 403 2.37 25.66 -7.76
C ARG A 403 2.17 26.17 -6.32
N ASP A 404 1.51 25.36 -5.49
CA ASP A 404 1.29 25.63 -4.08
C ASP A 404 2.44 25.02 -3.26
N ASP A 405 3.54 25.79 -3.15
CA ASP A 405 4.70 25.47 -2.33
C ASP A 405 4.33 25.16 -0.87
N LYS A 406 3.26 25.76 -0.34
CA LYS A 406 2.84 25.58 1.06
C LYS A 406 2.13 24.24 1.24
N ALA A 407 1.24 23.87 0.32
CA ALA A 407 0.60 22.55 0.33
C ALA A 407 1.61 21.44 0.02
N ALA A 408 2.54 21.64 -0.92
CA ALA A 408 3.62 20.69 -1.20
C ALA A 408 4.47 20.45 0.06
N GLY A 409 4.98 21.51 0.70
CA GLY A 409 5.77 21.40 1.92
C GLY A 409 5.02 20.76 3.10
N TYR A 410 3.71 21.07 3.25
CA TYR A 410 2.83 20.42 4.23
C TYR A 410 2.71 18.90 3.98
N LEU A 411 2.49 18.49 2.72
CA LEU A 411 2.38 17.08 2.36
C LEU A 411 3.70 16.33 2.54
N CYS A 412 4.85 16.92 2.15
CA CYS A 412 6.16 16.32 2.36
C CYS A 412 6.45 16.11 3.85
N SER A 413 6.26 17.15 4.67
CA SER A 413 6.45 17.07 6.13
C SER A 413 5.50 16.06 6.77
N GLY A 414 4.26 15.99 6.28
CA GLY A 414 3.27 15.01 6.71
C GLY A 414 3.72 13.57 6.39
N MET A 415 4.03 13.27 5.14
CA MET A 415 4.51 11.95 4.71
C MET A 415 5.77 11.54 5.47
N GLN A 416 6.77 12.41 5.59
CA GLN A 416 7.98 12.11 6.35
C GLN A 416 7.64 11.75 7.82
N SER A 417 6.78 12.55 8.46
CA SER A 417 6.35 12.31 9.84
C SER A 417 5.53 11.02 10.02
N ILE A 418 4.86 10.50 8.98
CA ILE A 418 4.21 9.18 9.05
C ILE A 418 5.21 8.07 8.76
N GLY A 419 6.16 8.29 7.83
CA GLY A 419 7.25 7.36 7.55
C GLY A 419 8.07 7.04 8.80
N GLU A 420 8.44 8.08 9.54
CA GLU A 420 9.09 7.98 10.85
C GLU A 420 8.20 7.27 11.91
N GLU A 421 6.88 7.53 11.94
CA GLU A 421 5.94 6.91 12.89
C GLU A 421 5.65 5.42 12.60
N LEU A 422 5.71 5.01 11.33
CA LEU A 422 5.44 3.64 10.89
C LEU A 422 6.71 2.80 10.67
N GLY A 423 7.90 3.40 10.85
CA GLY A 423 9.17 2.75 10.51
C GLY A 423 9.30 2.42 9.01
N THR A 424 8.71 3.24 8.12
CA THR A 424 8.68 3.00 6.66
C THR A 424 9.32 4.13 5.86
N VAL A 425 10.18 3.75 4.91
CA VAL A 425 10.84 4.63 3.96
C VAL A 425 9.94 4.95 2.76
N SER A 426 8.89 4.16 2.44
CA SER A 426 8.04 4.41 1.25
C SER A 426 7.40 5.80 1.28
N MET A 427 6.92 6.22 2.45
CA MET A 427 6.39 7.57 2.70
C MET A 427 7.47 8.65 2.52
N ILE A 428 8.69 8.38 3.01
CA ILE A 428 9.83 9.30 2.94
C ILE A 428 10.29 9.46 1.49
N ASP A 429 10.28 8.37 0.70
CA ASP A 429 10.54 8.41 -0.75
C ASP A 429 9.42 9.14 -1.51
N GLY A 430 8.16 9.01 -1.10
CA GLY A 430 7.05 9.83 -1.58
C GLY A 430 7.24 11.33 -1.32
N ALA A 431 7.70 11.71 -0.12
CA ALA A 431 8.08 13.08 0.20
C ALA A 431 9.25 13.57 -0.67
N ARG A 432 10.33 12.79 -0.77
CA ARG A 432 11.50 13.09 -1.61
C ARG A 432 11.13 13.27 -3.09
N LEU A 433 10.19 12.49 -3.63
CA LEU A 433 9.67 12.70 -4.98
C LEU A 433 9.07 14.10 -5.10
N VAL A 434 8.13 14.46 -4.22
CA VAL A 434 7.41 15.74 -4.29
C VAL A 434 8.36 16.93 -4.11
N GLU A 435 9.37 16.81 -3.23
CA GLU A 435 10.45 17.78 -3.09
C GLU A 435 11.28 17.91 -4.37
N LYS A 436 11.72 16.79 -4.96
CA LYS A 436 12.47 16.76 -6.21
C LYS A 436 11.68 17.39 -7.37
N LEU A 437 10.38 17.11 -7.46
CA LEU A 437 9.49 17.70 -8.47
C LEU A 437 9.32 19.21 -8.27
N SER A 438 9.13 19.66 -7.02
CA SER A 438 9.07 21.08 -6.66
C SER A 438 10.38 21.80 -7.02
N GLN A 439 11.52 21.17 -6.76
CA GLN A 439 12.85 21.72 -7.10
C GLN A 439 13.10 21.74 -8.61
N ALA A 440 12.74 20.68 -9.33
CA ALA A 440 12.84 20.61 -10.78
C ALA A 440 12.03 21.73 -11.45
N HIS A 441 10.79 21.95 -10.99
CA HIS A 441 9.94 23.04 -11.47
C HIS A 441 10.56 24.42 -11.23
N ARG A 442 11.09 24.70 -10.03
CA ARG A 442 11.83 25.95 -9.73
C ARG A 442 13.07 26.15 -10.62
N ASN A 443 13.67 25.05 -11.09
CA ASN A 443 14.79 25.04 -12.03
C ASN A 443 14.32 25.05 -13.52
N GLY A 444 13.05 25.34 -13.80
CA GLY A 444 12.51 25.44 -15.16
C GLY A 444 12.32 24.10 -15.89
N HIS A 445 12.40 22.97 -15.18
CA HIS A 445 12.13 21.65 -15.74
C HIS A 445 10.67 21.26 -15.43
N GLU A 446 9.82 21.21 -16.46
CA GLU A 446 8.42 20.77 -16.33
C GLU A 446 8.25 19.37 -16.94
N PRO A 447 7.95 18.32 -16.13
CA PRO A 447 7.55 17.02 -16.64
C PRO A 447 6.24 17.13 -17.43
N THR A 448 6.21 16.59 -18.65
CA THR A 448 5.05 16.76 -19.54
C THR A 448 3.98 15.69 -19.38
N SER A 449 4.35 14.49 -18.90
CA SER A 449 3.46 13.33 -18.74
C SER A 449 3.57 12.70 -17.36
N TRP A 450 2.50 12.01 -16.95
CA TRP A 450 2.46 11.26 -15.69
C TRP A 450 3.50 10.13 -15.66
N ASP A 451 3.60 9.33 -16.73
CA ASP A 451 4.58 8.24 -16.84
C ASP A 451 6.03 8.72 -16.71
N GLY A 452 6.34 9.91 -17.24
CA GLY A 452 7.66 10.54 -17.15
C GLY A 452 8.08 10.96 -15.73
N LEU A 453 7.15 10.99 -14.76
CA LEU A 453 7.47 11.23 -13.35
C LEU A 453 8.17 10.04 -12.69
N PHE A 454 7.93 8.82 -13.21
CA PHE A 454 8.31 7.55 -12.60
C PHE A 454 9.29 6.74 -13.47
N ASP A 455 9.80 7.32 -14.55
CA ASP A 455 10.75 6.65 -15.45
C ASP A 455 12.05 6.28 -14.72
N GLY A 456 12.50 5.04 -14.93
CA GLY A 456 13.63 4.42 -14.23
C GLY A 456 13.50 4.25 -12.71
N ALA A 457 12.38 4.66 -12.10
CA ALA A 457 12.22 4.70 -10.65
C ALA A 457 10.73 4.56 -10.22
N PRO A 458 10.10 3.39 -10.45
CA PRO A 458 8.72 3.16 -10.06
C PRO A 458 8.58 3.22 -8.55
N LEU A 459 7.59 3.98 -8.07
CA LEU A 459 7.31 4.13 -6.65
C LEU A 459 6.14 3.22 -6.26
N PHE A 460 6.32 2.35 -5.29
CA PHE A 460 5.19 1.70 -4.65
C PHE A 460 4.61 2.59 -3.54
N LEU A 461 3.34 2.95 -3.67
CA LEU A 461 2.61 3.81 -2.76
C LEU A 461 1.16 3.31 -2.67
N MET A 462 0.74 2.88 -1.49
CA MET A 462 -0.64 2.52 -1.16
C MET A 462 -1.06 3.25 0.11
#